data_AF-A0A8J1MQ22-F1
#
_entry.id   AF-A0A8J1MQ22-F1
#
_cell.length_a   1.000
_cell.length_b   1.000
_cell.length_c   1.000
_cell.angle_alpha   90.00
_cell.angle_beta   90.00
_cell.angle_gamma   90.00
#
_symmetry.space_group_name_H-M   'P 1'
#
loop_
_entity.id
_entity.type
_entity.pdbx_description
1 polymer ?
#
loop_
_entity_poly.entity_id
_entity_poly.type
_entity_poly.pdbx_seq_one_letter_code
_entity_poly.pdbx_strand_id
1 'polypeptide(L)'
;MESEFHTSFDRLHSDPVSSVKKTFSSRQKPLVGIYCLLAVAYILILALFITVMTKSTPGSTDNNDLKNYVAQLASKVNEIEEKIAQLASKVNETEEKKEACDSAWINFEDSCYYITTKKTNWEKARSFCVQEGGDLAVINSEKEQTFLKEKSGVSRINRFWIGLNDLEEEGTWTWVDGTDYSTSYQFWTKGEPNDHLKNEDCAHLWNFTGEWNDVHCTFEVPYAICEKKIKT
;
A
#
# COMPACT_ATOMS: atom_id res chain seq x y z
N MET A 1 -4.22 16.92 64.49
CA MET A 1 -3.52 15.63 64.37
C MET A 1 -3.61 15.23 62.90
N GLU A 2 -3.03 16.01 61.97
CA GLU A 2 -1.57 16.14 61.74
C GLU A 2 -0.94 14.73 61.66
N SER A 3 -0.40 14.29 60.53
CA SER A 3 0.64 14.99 59.75
C SER A 3 0.48 14.88 58.23
N GLU A 4 0.45 16.04 57.57
CA GLU A 4 1.16 16.27 56.31
C GLU A 4 2.68 16.20 56.55
N PHE A 5 3.50 15.96 55.52
CA PHE A 5 4.77 16.66 55.23
C PHE A 5 5.24 16.15 53.85
N HIS A 6 5.08 16.97 52.80
CA HIS A 6 6.14 17.80 52.17
C HIS A 6 7.09 16.96 51.29
N THR A 7 7.50 17.33 50.08
CA THR A 7 7.41 18.56 49.25
C THR A 7 7.95 18.10 47.88
N SER A 8 7.29 18.46 46.77
CA SER A 8 7.62 19.62 45.94
C SER A 8 8.94 19.52 45.18
N PHE A 9 8.87 20.00 43.93
CA PHE A 9 9.97 20.44 43.09
C PHE A 9 10.81 19.35 42.41
N ASP A 10 10.32 18.92 41.25
CA ASP A 10 11.14 18.98 40.03
C ASP A 10 10.25 19.33 38.84
N ARG A 11 10.09 20.64 38.65
CA ARG A 11 9.73 21.25 37.37
C ARG A 11 11.05 21.60 36.70
N LEU A 12 11.10 21.42 35.38
CA LEU A 12 12.23 21.66 34.45
C LEU A 12 13.03 20.39 34.16
N HIS A 13 12.69 19.70 33.08
CA HIS A 13 13.54 19.59 31.88
C HIS A 13 12.59 19.25 30.71
N SER A 14 11.84 20.27 30.27
CA SER A 14 11.33 20.29 28.90
C SER A 14 12.54 20.43 27.98
N ASP A 15 13.10 19.32 27.52
CA ASP A 15 14.14 19.32 26.49
C ASP A 15 13.60 19.96 25.21
N PRO A 16 14.16 21.09 24.72
CA PRO A 16 13.74 21.68 23.45
C PRO A 16 14.26 20.91 22.23
N VAL A 17 14.98 19.78 22.41
CA VAL A 17 15.76 19.14 21.34
C VAL A 17 15.01 18.00 20.64
N SER A 18 13.91 17.48 21.21
CA SER A 18 13.10 16.44 20.54
C SER A 18 12.06 17.00 19.57
N SER A 19 11.72 18.29 19.68
CA SER A 19 10.73 18.96 18.81
C SER A 19 11.36 19.60 17.56
N VAL A 20 12.70 19.61 17.43
CA VAL A 20 13.41 20.17 16.26
C VAL A 20 13.89 19.08 15.28
N LYS A 21 13.90 17.80 15.68
CA LYS A 21 14.27 16.69 14.77
C LYS A 21 13.11 16.09 13.96
N LYS A 22 11.87 16.54 14.16
CA LYS A 22 10.70 16.05 13.40
C LYS A 22 10.28 16.92 12.22
N THR A 23 10.91 18.08 12.00
CA THR A 23 10.63 18.98 10.87
C THR A 23 11.68 18.93 9.75
N PHE A 24 12.63 17.99 9.81
CA PHE A 24 13.73 17.89 8.84
C PHE A 24 13.89 16.45 8.30
N SER A 25 12.88 15.88 7.62
CA SER A 25 13.11 14.59 6.91
C SER A 25 12.18 14.19 5.75
N SER A 26 11.16 14.98 5.37
CA SER A 26 10.36 14.64 4.17
C SER A 26 10.38 15.69 3.06
N ARG A 27 10.41 16.99 3.38
CA ARG A 27 10.32 18.05 2.35
C ARG A 27 11.64 18.38 1.61
N GLN A 28 12.81 17.91 2.08
CA GLN A 28 14.10 18.20 1.42
C GLN A 28 14.65 17.06 0.56
N LYS A 29 14.15 15.83 0.70
CA LYS A 29 14.59 14.70 -0.13
C LYS A 29 14.29 14.87 -1.63
N PRO A 30 13.15 15.45 -2.07
CA PRO A 30 12.94 15.68 -3.51
C PRO A 30 13.84 16.80 -4.05
N LEU A 31 14.22 17.79 -3.23
CA LEU A 31 15.08 18.89 -3.66
C LEU A 31 16.49 18.41 -3.99
N VAL A 32 17.10 17.55 -3.16
CA VAL A 32 18.45 17.01 -3.44
C VAL A 32 18.46 16.15 -4.70
N GLY A 33 17.40 15.37 -4.95
CA GLY A 33 17.24 14.59 -6.19
C GLY A 33 17.15 15.48 -7.43
N ILE A 34 16.35 16.55 -7.37
CA ILE A 34 16.21 17.54 -8.44
C ILE A 34 17.53 18.27 -8.70
N TYR A 35 18.26 18.70 -7.65
CA TYR A 35 19.57 19.33 -7.83
C TYR A 35 20.61 18.39 -8.43
N CYS A 36 20.57 17.09 -8.10
CA CYS A 36 21.40 16.08 -8.76
C CYS A 36 21.05 15.93 -10.24
N LEU A 37 19.76 15.88 -10.59
CA LEU A 37 19.32 15.78 -11.99
C LEU A 37 19.68 17.03 -12.79
N LEU A 38 19.51 18.22 -12.22
CA LEU A 38 19.90 19.48 -12.85
C LEU A 38 21.43 19.60 -12.99
N ALA A 39 22.20 19.12 -12.01
CA ALA A 39 23.66 19.09 -12.11
C ALA A 39 24.13 18.10 -13.18
N VAL A 40 23.52 16.92 -13.28
CA VAL A 40 23.83 15.95 -14.35
C VAL A 40 23.46 16.51 -15.71
N ALA A 41 22.28 17.13 -15.86
CA ALA A 41 21.87 17.79 -17.09
C ALA A 41 22.85 18.90 -17.49
N TYR A 42 23.26 19.75 -16.53
CA TYR A 42 24.24 20.81 -16.76
C TYR A 42 25.62 20.26 -17.17
N ILE A 43 26.09 19.18 -16.53
CA ILE A 43 27.35 18.51 -16.88
C ILE A 43 27.26 17.90 -18.29
N LEU A 44 26.14 17.29 -18.66
CA LEU A 44 25.92 16.74 -20.00
C LEU A 44 25.86 17.84 -21.07
N ILE A 45 25.21 18.97 -20.78
CA ILE A 45 25.16 20.14 -21.66
C ILE A 45 26.57 20.72 -21.83
N LEU A 46 27.35 20.86 -20.75
CA LEU A 46 28.73 21.31 -20.81
C LEU A 46 29.64 20.34 -21.57
N ALA A 47 29.49 19.02 -21.35
CA ALA A 47 30.26 18.00 -22.08
C ALA A 47 29.91 17.99 -23.57
N LEU A 48 28.64 18.18 -23.93
CA LEU A 48 28.20 18.37 -25.31
C LEU A 48 28.81 19.62 -25.93
N PHE A 49 28.76 20.75 -25.21
CA PHE A 49 29.34 22.00 -25.65
C PHE A 49 30.86 21.86 -25.86
N ILE A 50 31.58 21.24 -24.92
CA ILE A 50 33.03 20.96 -25.04
C ILE A 50 33.31 20.00 -26.20
N THR A 51 32.49 18.98 -26.42
CA THR A 51 32.66 18.03 -27.54
C THR A 51 32.46 18.71 -28.90
N VAL A 52 31.50 19.64 -29.00
CA VAL A 52 31.28 20.45 -30.20
C VAL A 52 32.46 21.40 -30.43
N MET A 53 32.95 22.05 -29.38
CA MET A 53 34.07 23.00 -29.45
C MET A 53 35.43 22.32 -29.71
N THR A 54 35.61 21.07 -29.29
CA THR A 54 36.84 20.29 -29.55
C THR A 54 36.84 19.61 -30.92
N LYS A 55 35.67 19.39 -31.54
CA LYS A 55 35.56 18.92 -32.94
C LYS A 55 35.71 20.04 -33.97
N SER A 56 35.64 21.31 -33.58
CA SER A 56 35.94 22.45 -34.46
C SER A 56 37.45 22.67 -34.61
N THR A 57 38.14 21.76 -35.29
CA THR A 57 39.37 22.09 -36.03
C THR A 57 39.01 22.63 -37.42
N PRO A 58 39.74 23.64 -37.95
CA PRO A 58 39.47 24.17 -39.27
C PRO A 58 39.98 23.19 -40.34
N GLY A 59 39.14 22.25 -40.76
CA GLY A 59 39.46 21.32 -41.85
C GLY A 59 38.67 20.01 -41.79
N SER A 60 37.59 19.97 -42.57
CA SER A 60 36.80 18.79 -42.98
C SER A 60 36.39 17.76 -41.91
N THR A 61 35.23 17.99 -41.31
CA THR A 61 34.26 16.92 -41.08
C THR A 61 32.90 17.46 -41.53
N ASP A 62 32.16 16.67 -42.28
CA ASP A 62 30.93 17.09 -42.94
C ASP A 62 29.95 17.71 -41.92
N ASN A 63 29.69 19.00 -42.08
CA ASN A 63 28.82 19.79 -41.21
C ASN A 63 27.42 19.16 -41.09
N ASN A 64 27.00 18.38 -42.10
CA ASN A 64 25.75 17.66 -42.09
C ASN A 64 25.72 16.49 -41.10
N ASP A 65 26.80 15.73 -40.94
CA ASP A 65 26.84 14.59 -40.00
C ASP A 65 26.75 15.07 -38.55
N LEU A 66 27.43 16.17 -38.23
CA LEU A 66 27.36 16.79 -36.91
C LEU A 66 25.95 17.35 -36.64
N LYS A 67 25.32 18.00 -37.62
CA LYS A 67 23.93 18.47 -37.51
C LYS A 67 22.94 17.31 -37.30
N ASN A 68 23.13 16.20 -38.01
CA ASN A 68 22.29 15.01 -37.86
C ASN A 68 22.42 14.40 -36.46
N TYR A 69 23.64 14.32 -35.93
CA TYR A 69 23.87 13.82 -34.58
C TYR A 69 23.26 14.73 -33.50
N VAL A 70 23.38 16.05 -33.65
CA VAL A 70 22.75 17.03 -32.76
C VAL A 70 21.22 16.92 -32.81
N ALA A 71 20.63 16.74 -33.99
CA ALA A 71 19.18 16.55 -34.13
C ALA A 71 18.69 15.26 -33.45
N GLN A 72 19.42 14.15 -33.60
CA GLN A 72 19.10 12.89 -32.93
C GLN A 72 19.21 12.99 -31.41
N LEU A 73 20.23 13.69 -30.90
CA LEU A 73 20.37 13.94 -29.46
C LEU A 73 19.23 14.79 -28.92
N ALA A 74 18.86 15.87 -29.61
CA ALA A 74 17.73 16.71 -29.22
C ALA A 74 16.43 15.90 -29.14
N SER A 75 16.17 15.01 -30.10
CA SER A 75 15.01 14.12 -30.06
C SER A 75 15.00 13.19 -28.85
N LYS A 76 16.16 12.63 -28.47
CA LYS A 76 16.28 11.78 -27.28
C LYS A 76 16.11 12.56 -25.98
N VAL A 77 16.57 13.81 -25.94
CA VAL A 77 16.35 14.71 -24.80
C VAL A 77 14.85 14.95 -24.60
N ASN A 78 14.12 15.26 -25.66
CA ASN A 78 12.67 15.44 -25.58
C ASN A 78 11.95 14.17 -25.08
N GLU A 79 12.33 12.99 -25.58
CA GLU A 79 11.76 11.71 -25.12
C GLU A 79 12.02 11.46 -23.63
N ILE A 80 13.23 11.81 -23.15
CA ILE A 80 13.60 11.70 -21.75
C ILE A 80 12.78 12.70 -20.91
N GLU A 81 12.61 13.93 -21.37
CA GLU A 81 11.80 14.95 -20.69
C GLU A 81 10.34 14.50 -20.53
N GLU A 82 9.75 13.92 -21.57
CA GLU A 82 8.40 13.36 -21.52
C GLU A 82 8.30 12.19 -20.52
N LYS A 83 9.26 11.28 -20.52
CA LYS A 83 9.31 10.17 -19.54
C LYS A 83 9.49 10.67 -18.12
N ILE A 84 10.30 11.70 -17.90
CA ILE A 84 10.49 12.33 -16.58
C ILE A 84 9.18 12.95 -16.11
N ALA A 85 8.46 13.66 -16.97
CA ALA A 85 7.16 14.25 -16.64
C ALA A 85 6.13 13.17 -16.24
N GLN A 86 6.07 12.06 -16.99
CA GLN A 86 5.18 10.93 -16.67
C GLN A 86 5.56 10.22 -15.36
N LEU A 87 6.85 10.12 -15.06
CA LEU A 87 7.30 9.53 -13.79
C LEU A 87 7.01 10.48 -12.62
N ALA A 88 7.17 11.78 -12.81
CA ALA A 88 6.86 12.78 -11.79
C ALA A 88 5.37 12.79 -11.42
N SER A 89 4.47 12.66 -12.40
CA SER A 89 3.02 12.54 -12.11
C SER A 89 2.70 11.27 -11.32
N LYS A 90 3.28 10.13 -11.72
CA LYS A 90 3.13 8.85 -10.98
C LYS A 90 3.67 8.92 -9.56
N VAL A 91 4.78 9.61 -9.34
CA VAL A 91 5.32 9.82 -7.98
C VAL A 91 4.37 10.67 -7.14
N ASN A 92 3.81 11.75 -7.69
CA ASN A 92 2.88 12.60 -6.96
C ASN A 92 1.58 11.85 -6.57
N GLU A 93 1.02 11.04 -7.48
CA GLU A 93 -0.11 10.14 -7.20
C GLU A 93 0.23 9.12 -6.09
N THR A 94 1.47 8.65 -6.05
CA THR A 94 1.95 7.69 -5.03
C THR A 94 2.17 8.38 -3.67
N GLU A 95 2.61 9.63 -3.66
CA GLU A 95 2.84 10.41 -2.43
C GLU A 95 1.53 10.89 -1.79
N GLU A 96 0.53 11.27 -2.58
CA GLU A 96 -0.82 11.62 -2.08
C GLU A 96 -1.53 10.42 -1.44
N LYS A 97 -1.27 9.19 -1.90
CA LYS A 97 -1.81 7.96 -1.30
C LYS A 97 -1.26 7.62 0.11
N LYS A 98 -0.24 8.32 0.59
CA LYS A 98 0.45 7.98 1.86
C LYS A 98 -0.31 8.37 3.13
N GLU A 99 -1.38 9.19 3.03
CA GLU A 99 -2.30 9.53 4.14
C GLU A 99 -3.77 9.27 3.78
N ALA A 100 -4.04 8.30 2.91
CA ALA A 100 -5.39 8.02 2.42
C ALA A 100 -6.31 7.32 3.45
N CYS A 101 -5.74 6.67 4.46
CA CYS A 101 -6.47 5.92 5.46
C CYS A 101 -6.32 6.56 6.85
N ASP A 102 -7.36 6.44 7.69
CA ASP A 102 -7.28 6.84 9.10
C ASP A 102 -6.11 6.10 9.79
N SER A 103 -5.52 6.67 10.84
CA SER A 103 -4.28 6.15 11.45
C SER A 103 -4.35 4.71 11.99
N ALA A 104 -5.55 4.18 12.22
CA ALA A 104 -5.78 2.79 12.65
C ALA A 104 -5.91 1.80 11.48
N TRP A 105 -6.06 2.30 10.25
CA TRP A 105 -6.28 1.51 9.05
C TRP A 105 -4.98 1.39 8.25
N ILE A 106 -4.79 0.24 7.64
CA ILE A 106 -3.61 -0.10 6.85
C ILE A 106 -3.95 0.17 5.37
N ASN A 107 -3.21 1.09 4.76
CA ASN A 107 -3.35 1.36 3.33
C ASN A 107 -2.74 0.23 2.50
N PHE A 108 -3.47 -0.22 1.48
CA PHE A 108 -2.96 -1.08 0.43
C PHE A 108 -3.71 -0.84 -0.88
N GLU A 109 -2.96 -0.50 -1.93
CA GLU A 109 -3.45 -0.12 -3.27
C GLU A 109 -4.49 1.01 -3.27
N ASP A 110 -5.78 0.70 -3.46
CA ASP A 110 -6.91 1.65 -3.48
C ASP A 110 -7.87 1.44 -2.29
N SER A 111 -7.49 0.61 -1.33
CA SER A 111 -8.29 0.23 -0.16
C SER A 111 -7.57 0.51 1.17
N CYS A 112 -8.37 0.60 2.22
CA CYS A 112 -7.97 0.68 3.62
C CYS A 112 -8.45 -0.58 4.34
N TYR A 113 -7.57 -1.21 5.12
CA TYR A 113 -7.88 -2.44 5.84
C TYR A 113 -7.79 -2.26 7.35
N TYR A 114 -8.67 -2.91 8.11
CA TYR A 114 -8.63 -2.92 9.57
C TYR A 114 -8.76 -4.34 10.10
N ILE A 115 -7.79 -4.76 10.91
CA ILE A 115 -7.81 -6.07 11.57
C ILE A 115 -8.39 -5.87 12.97
N THR A 116 -9.55 -6.46 13.21
CA THR A 116 -10.20 -6.40 14.53
C THR A 116 -9.38 -7.18 15.56
N THR A 117 -9.62 -6.94 16.85
CA THR A 117 -8.94 -7.64 17.96
C THR A 117 -9.91 -8.43 18.85
N LYS A 118 -11.20 -8.41 18.52
CA LYS A 118 -12.25 -9.03 19.31
C LYS A 118 -12.74 -10.30 18.62
N LYS A 119 -12.78 -11.37 19.42
CA LYS A 119 -13.37 -12.64 19.02
C LYS A 119 -14.88 -12.49 18.75
N THR A 120 -15.33 -12.84 17.55
CA THR A 120 -16.74 -12.69 17.13
C THR A 120 -17.14 -13.77 16.12
N ASN A 121 -18.46 -13.92 15.91
CA ASN A 121 -19.00 -14.69 14.79
C ASN A 121 -19.06 -13.84 13.51
N TRP A 122 -19.32 -14.47 12.37
CA TRP A 122 -19.23 -13.81 11.07
C TRP A 122 -20.19 -12.61 10.95
N GLU A 123 -21.44 -12.77 11.38
CA GLU A 123 -22.46 -11.71 11.33
C GLU A 123 -22.06 -10.48 12.17
N LYS A 124 -21.54 -10.68 13.39
CA LYS A 124 -21.09 -9.58 14.25
C LYS A 124 -19.82 -8.91 13.71
N ALA A 125 -18.93 -9.69 13.09
CA ALA A 125 -17.75 -9.16 12.42
C ALA A 125 -18.13 -8.26 11.25
N ARG A 126 -19.05 -8.73 10.39
CA ARG A 126 -19.61 -7.94 9.29
C ARG A 126 -20.27 -6.66 9.77
N SER A 127 -21.14 -6.78 10.78
CA SER A 127 -21.84 -5.64 11.38
C SER A 127 -20.87 -4.58 11.90
N PHE A 128 -19.73 -4.99 12.48
CA PHE A 128 -18.67 -4.08 12.90
C PHE A 128 -18.02 -3.37 11.71
N CYS A 129 -17.62 -4.10 10.67
CA CYS A 129 -16.99 -3.49 9.50
C CYS A 129 -17.92 -2.49 8.79
N VAL A 130 -19.21 -2.81 8.69
CA VAL A 130 -20.25 -1.91 8.16
C VAL A 130 -20.39 -0.64 9.00
N GLN A 131 -20.39 -0.76 10.33
CA GLN A 131 -20.44 0.40 11.24
C GLN A 131 -19.20 1.31 11.10
N GLU A 132 -18.05 0.74 10.78
CA GLU A 132 -16.80 1.48 10.54
C GLU A 132 -16.68 2.04 9.11
N GLY A 133 -17.75 1.94 8.31
CA GLY A 133 -17.84 2.51 6.97
C GLY A 133 -17.17 1.68 5.87
N GLY A 134 -17.01 0.38 6.09
CA GLY A 134 -16.54 -0.62 5.12
C GLY A 134 -17.44 -1.85 5.08
N ASP A 135 -16.88 -3.00 4.73
CA ASP A 135 -17.48 -4.33 4.95
C ASP A 135 -16.33 -5.32 5.26
N LEU A 136 -16.62 -6.61 5.45
CA LEU A 136 -15.58 -7.64 5.49
C LEU A 136 -14.81 -7.66 4.16
N ALA A 137 -13.50 -7.91 4.23
CA ALA A 137 -12.60 -7.83 3.09
C ALA A 137 -12.98 -8.78 1.94
N VAL A 138 -12.84 -8.27 0.71
CA VAL A 138 -13.16 -8.97 -0.53
C VAL A 138 -11.88 -9.19 -1.32
N ILE A 139 -11.36 -10.40 -1.26
CA ILE A 139 -10.04 -10.71 -1.78
C ILE A 139 -10.11 -11.04 -3.27
N ASN A 140 -9.81 -10.06 -4.11
CA ASN A 140 -9.99 -10.15 -5.56
C ASN A 140 -8.68 -10.19 -6.36
N SER A 141 -7.53 -10.19 -5.69
CA SER A 141 -6.22 -10.28 -6.35
C SER A 141 -5.19 -11.08 -5.56
N GLU A 142 -4.21 -11.64 -6.28
CA GLU A 142 -3.06 -12.34 -5.68
C GLU A 142 -2.22 -11.43 -4.76
N LYS A 143 -2.11 -10.15 -5.14
CA LYS A 143 -1.38 -9.15 -4.34
C LYS A 143 -2.08 -8.88 -3.02
N GLU A 144 -3.40 -8.74 -3.05
CA GLU A 144 -4.22 -8.54 -1.86
C GLU A 144 -4.16 -9.76 -0.93
N GLN A 145 -4.33 -10.97 -1.47
CA GLN A 145 -4.17 -12.21 -0.70
C GLN A 145 -2.80 -12.27 -0.01
N THR A 146 -1.73 -11.94 -0.74
CA THR A 146 -0.37 -11.91 -0.21
C THR A 146 -0.23 -10.87 0.90
N PHE A 147 -0.73 -9.66 0.67
CA PHE A 147 -0.72 -8.58 1.66
C PHE A 147 -1.46 -8.96 2.95
N LEU A 148 -2.67 -9.51 2.85
CA LEU A 148 -3.45 -9.92 4.01
C LEU A 148 -2.79 -11.08 4.76
N LYS A 149 -2.22 -12.06 4.04
CA LYS A 149 -1.42 -13.13 4.64
C LYS A 149 -0.26 -12.59 5.47
N GLU A 150 0.47 -11.59 4.96
CA GLU A 150 1.57 -10.95 5.69
C GLU A 150 1.08 -10.18 6.92
N LYS A 151 -0.04 -9.43 6.81
CA LYS A 151 -0.58 -8.64 7.93
C LYS A 151 -1.24 -9.48 9.02
N SER A 152 -1.76 -10.65 8.67
CA SER A 152 -2.33 -11.61 9.60
C SER A 152 -1.29 -12.29 10.52
N GLY A 153 0.01 -12.06 10.29
CA GLY A 153 1.12 -12.55 11.13
C GLY A 153 1.47 -14.02 10.90
N VAL A 154 2.21 -14.67 11.81
CA VAL A 154 2.71 -16.06 11.66
C VAL A 154 2.14 -17.07 12.66
N SER A 155 1.08 -16.70 13.39
CA SER A 155 0.50 -17.55 14.43
C SER A 155 -0.48 -18.55 13.82
N ARG A 156 -0.17 -19.86 13.96
CA ARG A 156 -0.96 -20.97 13.39
C ARG A 156 -2.41 -21.05 13.89
N ILE A 157 -2.73 -20.37 14.99
CA ILE A 157 -4.07 -20.35 15.59
C ILE A 157 -4.94 -19.18 15.14
N ASN A 158 -4.37 -18.24 14.38
CA ASN A 158 -5.11 -17.05 13.97
C ASN A 158 -6.02 -17.36 12.79
N ARG A 159 -7.29 -16.96 12.93
CA ARG A 159 -8.35 -17.07 11.94
C ARG A 159 -8.99 -15.70 11.79
N PHE A 160 -9.23 -15.29 10.55
CA PHE A 160 -9.70 -13.96 10.22
C PHE A 160 -10.94 -14.07 9.34
N TRP A 161 -12.09 -13.63 9.83
CA TRP A 161 -13.27 -13.55 8.98
C TRP A 161 -13.00 -12.66 7.75
N ILE A 162 -13.44 -13.15 6.59
CA ILE A 162 -13.45 -12.44 5.31
C ILE A 162 -14.89 -12.40 4.76
N GLY A 163 -15.11 -11.62 3.71
CA GLY A 163 -16.44 -11.34 3.17
C GLY A 163 -17.02 -12.42 2.25
N LEU A 164 -16.51 -13.66 2.30
CA LEU A 164 -16.94 -14.75 1.42
C LEU A 164 -17.90 -15.69 2.18
N ASN A 165 -19.03 -16.03 1.58
CA ASN A 165 -20.10 -16.84 2.17
C ASN A 165 -20.96 -17.52 1.08
N ASP A 166 -21.66 -18.60 1.39
CA ASP A 166 -22.66 -19.25 0.55
C ASP A 166 -24.01 -19.45 1.28
N LEU A 167 -24.31 -18.52 2.21
CA LEU A 167 -25.51 -18.50 3.05
C LEU A 167 -26.85 -18.59 2.30
N GLU A 168 -26.89 -18.08 1.06
CA GLU A 168 -28.13 -18.03 0.27
C GLU A 168 -28.37 -19.33 -0.53
N GLU A 169 -27.30 -19.97 -1.01
CA GLU A 169 -27.37 -21.20 -1.80
C GLU A 169 -26.07 -22.00 -1.61
N GLU A 170 -26.18 -23.15 -0.94
CA GLU A 170 -25.08 -24.09 -0.68
C GLU A 170 -24.22 -24.35 -1.93
N GLY A 171 -22.91 -24.18 -1.80
CA GLY A 171 -21.95 -24.34 -2.88
C GLY A 171 -21.86 -23.15 -3.85
N THR A 172 -22.71 -22.13 -3.69
CA THR A 172 -22.69 -20.89 -4.49
C THR A 172 -22.13 -19.74 -3.65
N TRP A 173 -20.80 -19.64 -3.65
CA TRP A 173 -20.07 -18.62 -2.91
C TRP A 173 -20.25 -17.21 -3.49
N THR A 174 -20.42 -16.24 -2.59
CA THR A 174 -20.66 -14.82 -2.89
C THR A 174 -19.84 -13.91 -1.98
N TRP A 175 -19.37 -12.80 -2.55
CA TRP A 175 -18.73 -11.73 -1.80
C TRP A 175 -19.76 -10.75 -1.24
N VAL A 176 -19.52 -10.23 -0.03
CA VAL A 176 -20.40 -9.27 0.67
C VAL A 176 -20.68 -7.97 -0.09
N ASP A 177 -19.80 -7.59 -1.02
CA ASP A 177 -19.94 -6.40 -1.87
C ASP A 177 -20.62 -6.68 -3.23
N GLY A 178 -20.97 -7.94 -3.50
CA GLY A 178 -21.56 -8.38 -4.77
C GLY A 178 -20.57 -8.61 -5.90
N THR A 179 -19.25 -8.56 -5.65
CA THR A 179 -18.23 -8.96 -6.62
C THR A 179 -18.48 -10.40 -7.09
N ASP A 180 -18.38 -10.62 -8.39
CA ASP A 180 -18.64 -11.93 -9.00
C ASP A 180 -17.53 -12.93 -8.62
N TYR A 181 -17.89 -13.91 -7.79
CA TYR A 181 -17.01 -14.98 -7.34
C TYR A 181 -16.43 -15.81 -8.51
N SER A 182 -17.18 -15.99 -9.60
CA SER A 182 -16.72 -16.78 -10.76
C SER A 182 -15.54 -16.15 -11.49
N THR A 183 -15.35 -14.84 -11.32
CA THR A 183 -14.21 -14.08 -11.87
C THR A 183 -13.11 -13.81 -10.85
N SER A 184 -13.35 -14.16 -9.59
CA SER A 184 -12.40 -13.96 -8.50
C SER A 184 -11.33 -15.05 -8.48
N TYR A 185 -10.15 -14.72 -7.96
CA TYR A 185 -9.17 -15.74 -7.59
C TYR A 185 -9.73 -16.57 -6.43
N GLN A 186 -9.41 -17.87 -6.41
CA GLN A 186 -9.88 -18.78 -5.37
C GLN A 186 -8.67 -19.29 -4.59
N PHE A 187 -8.48 -18.77 -3.37
CA PHE A 187 -7.33 -19.11 -2.53
C PHE A 187 -7.70 -20.10 -1.42
N TRP A 188 -8.55 -21.09 -1.72
CA TRP A 188 -8.93 -22.14 -0.78
C TRP A 188 -7.76 -23.02 -0.36
N THR A 189 -7.75 -23.41 0.90
CA THR A 189 -6.85 -24.45 1.39
C THR A 189 -7.14 -25.73 0.63
N LYS A 190 -6.10 -26.53 0.34
CA LYS A 190 -6.29 -27.81 -0.34
C LYS A 190 -7.30 -28.70 0.40
N GLY A 191 -8.43 -28.97 -0.26
CA GLY A 191 -9.53 -29.77 0.28
C GLY A 191 -10.78 -28.94 0.60
N GLU A 192 -10.66 -27.62 0.64
CA GLU A 192 -11.74 -26.68 0.90
C GLU A 192 -12.32 -26.08 -0.39
N PRO A 193 -13.56 -25.56 -0.36
CA PRO A 193 -14.53 -25.70 0.74
C PRO A 193 -15.04 -27.14 0.83
N ASN A 194 -15.18 -27.68 2.05
CA ASN A 194 -15.54 -29.08 2.29
C ASN A 194 -16.92 -29.29 2.92
N ASP A 195 -17.57 -28.20 3.35
CA ASP A 195 -18.87 -28.17 4.01
C ASP A 195 -18.94 -29.18 5.18
N HIS A 196 -18.01 -29.03 6.15
CA HIS A 196 -17.84 -30.03 7.21
C HIS A 196 -19.12 -30.13 8.06
N LEU A 197 -19.71 -31.33 8.09
CA LEU A 197 -21.00 -31.61 8.76
C LEU A 197 -22.21 -30.89 8.13
N LYS A 198 -22.08 -30.38 6.90
CA LYS A 198 -23.16 -29.73 6.13
C LYS A 198 -23.68 -28.43 6.72
N ASN A 199 -22.75 -27.55 7.12
CA ASN A 199 -23.05 -26.40 7.94
C ASN A 199 -21.89 -25.39 8.02
N GLU A 200 -21.14 -25.18 6.94
CA GLU A 200 -19.95 -24.29 6.91
C GLU A 200 -20.08 -23.11 5.95
N ASP A 201 -21.11 -22.29 6.13
CA ASP A 201 -21.51 -21.33 5.10
C ASP A 201 -20.70 -20.00 5.05
N CYS A 202 -19.59 -19.90 5.79
CA CYS A 202 -18.79 -18.66 5.92
C CYS A 202 -17.29 -18.93 5.82
N ALA A 203 -16.53 -18.07 5.15
CA ALA A 203 -15.10 -18.26 5.01
C ALA A 203 -14.26 -17.42 5.99
N HIS A 204 -13.13 -17.99 6.42
CA HIS A 204 -12.04 -17.25 7.08
C HIS A 204 -10.72 -17.47 6.37
N LEU A 205 -9.84 -16.47 6.42
CA LEU A 205 -8.43 -16.63 6.11
C LEU A 205 -7.77 -17.35 7.29
N TRP A 206 -7.23 -18.54 7.02
CA TRP A 206 -6.54 -19.34 8.02
C TRP A 206 -5.03 -19.10 7.93
N ASN A 207 -4.45 -18.47 8.96
CA ASN A 207 -3.03 -18.09 8.95
C ASN A 207 -2.08 -19.27 8.70
N PHE A 208 -2.40 -20.46 9.22
CA PHE A 208 -1.54 -21.64 9.11
C PHE A 208 -1.15 -21.97 7.66
N THR A 209 -2.10 -21.89 6.73
CA THR A 209 -1.89 -22.07 5.29
C THR A 209 -1.70 -20.72 4.58
N GLY A 210 -2.31 -19.67 5.13
CA GLY A 210 -2.47 -18.37 4.48
C GLY A 210 -3.44 -18.47 3.31
N GLU A 211 -4.39 -19.39 3.39
CA GLU A 211 -5.42 -19.73 2.41
C GLU A 211 -6.78 -19.75 3.14
N TRP A 212 -7.87 -19.87 2.40
CA TRP A 212 -9.22 -19.80 2.93
C TRP A 212 -9.70 -21.16 3.43
N ASN A 213 -10.68 -21.13 4.32
CA ASN A 213 -11.37 -22.30 4.85
C ASN A 213 -12.80 -21.89 5.17
N ASP A 214 -13.76 -22.71 4.77
CA ASP A 214 -15.16 -22.59 5.10
C ASP A 214 -15.39 -23.06 6.53
N VAL A 215 -16.28 -22.40 7.26
CA VAL A 215 -16.53 -22.71 8.66
C VAL A 215 -17.91 -22.24 9.07
N HIS A 216 -18.49 -22.94 10.03
CA HIS A 216 -19.78 -22.58 10.60
C HIS A 216 -19.83 -21.10 11.03
N CYS A 217 -20.73 -20.32 10.44
CA CYS A 217 -20.81 -18.86 10.62
C CYS A 217 -20.92 -18.40 12.08
N THR A 218 -21.55 -19.20 12.94
CA THR A 218 -21.72 -18.91 14.38
C THR A 218 -20.46 -19.17 15.23
N PHE A 219 -19.43 -19.82 14.68
CA PHE A 219 -18.17 -19.99 15.39
C PHE A 219 -17.58 -18.65 15.73
N GLU A 220 -16.98 -18.55 16.91
CA GLU A 220 -16.28 -17.34 17.28
C GLU A 220 -14.82 -17.47 16.86
N VAL A 221 -14.37 -16.68 15.88
CA VAL A 221 -12.97 -16.60 15.50
C VAL A 221 -12.33 -15.34 16.07
N PRO A 222 -11.00 -15.31 16.31
CA PRO A 222 -10.37 -14.22 17.06
C PRO A 222 -10.39 -12.85 16.38
N TYR A 223 -10.40 -12.83 15.04
CA TYR A 223 -10.19 -11.62 14.25
C TYR A 223 -11.11 -11.56 13.02
N ALA A 224 -11.26 -10.37 12.46
CA ALA A 224 -11.89 -10.12 11.18
C ALA A 224 -11.07 -9.07 10.42
N ILE A 225 -11.12 -9.11 9.09
CA ILE A 225 -10.48 -8.10 8.25
C ILE A 225 -11.60 -7.27 7.63
N CYS A 226 -11.67 -6.00 7.99
CA CYS A 226 -12.54 -5.04 7.33
C CYS A 226 -11.79 -4.37 6.18
N GLU A 227 -12.53 -3.99 5.14
CA GLU A 227 -12.04 -3.26 3.99
C GLU A 227 -12.98 -2.08 3.66
N LYS A 228 -12.41 -0.93 3.29
CA LYS A 228 -13.14 0.18 2.67
C LYS A 228 -12.30 0.85 1.59
N LYS A 229 -12.93 1.30 0.51
CA LYS A 229 -12.24 2.05 -0.55
C LYS A 229 -11.77 3.42 -0.04
N ILE A 230 -10.60 3.84 -0.51
CA ILE A 230 -10.09 5.19 -0.26
C ILE A 230 -11.07 6.18 -0.89
N LYS A 231 -11.51 7.18 -0.12
CA LYS A 231 -12.33 8.27 -0.66
C LYS A 231 -11.45 9.15 -1.55
N THR A 232 -11.65 9.05 -2.86
CA THR A 232 -11.07 9.95 -3.86
C THR A 232 -11.85 11.24 -4.00
#